data_AF-A0A351R9H7-F1
#
_entry.id   AF-A0A351R9H7-F1
#
_cell.length_a   1.000
_cell.length_b   1.000
_cell.length_c   1.000
_cell.angle_alpha   90.00
_cell.angle_beta   90.00
_cell.angle_gamma   90.00
#
_symmetry.space_group_name_H-M   'P 1'
#
loop_
_entity.id
_entity.type
_entity.pdbx_description
1 polymer ?
#
loop_
_entity_poly.entity_id
_entity_poly.type
_entity_poly.pdbx_seq_one_letter_code
_entity_poly.pdbx_strand_id
1 'polypeptide(L)'
;DIEAAILRDPLFEQVMLVGEGKPYLGLFAVVNREQWQVIANEHHLPSAWPDTLNHRQANIFALKRVAAQMKAFPGYAKVRKIALLHEAWTVENGLLTPTLKIKRHLILQQHQAQYAQLYERFS
;
A
#
# COMPACT_ATOMS: atom_id res chain seq x y z
N ASP A 1 0.97 16.51 1.37
CA ASP A 1 0.98 15.24 2.10
C ASP A 1 1.41 14.13 1.14
N ILE A 2 2.27 13.20 1.56
CA ILE A 2 2.79 12.11 0.70
C ILE A 2 1.68 11.13 0.34
N GLU A 3 0.85 10.75 1.31
CA GLU A 3 -0.24 9.79 1.10
C GLU A 3 -1.18 10.31 0.01
N ALA A 4 -1.57 11.58 0.09
CA ALA A 4 -2.37 12.24 -0.94
C ALA A 4 -1.69 12.32 -2.32
N ALA A 5 -0.36 12.37 -2.39
CA ALA A 5 0.36 12.34 -3.66
C ALA A 5 0.36 10.93 -4.27
N ILE A 6 0.54 9.90 -3.45
CA ILE A 6 0.46 8.49 -3.89
C ILE A 6 -0.94 8.18 -4.42
N LEU A 7 -2.00 8.68 -3.78
CA LEU A 7 -3.39 8.54 -4.20
C LEU A 7 -3.76 9.22 -5.52
N ARG A 8 -2.84 9.97 -6.15
CA ARG A 8 -3.04 10.46 -7.52
C ARG A 8 -2.87 9.35 -8.55
N ASP A 9 -2.25 8.25 -8.17
CA ASP A 9 -2.16 7.06 -9.01
C ASP A 9 -3.44 6.23 -8.86
N PRO A 10 -4.21 5.99 -9.94
CA PRO A 10 -5.51 5.34 -9.86
C PRO A 10 -5.42 3.88 -9.38
N LEU A 11 -4.23 3.28 -9.35
CA LEU A 11 -4.03 1.95 -8.79
C LEU A 11 -4.36 1.91 -7.28
N PHE A 12 -4.21 3.01 -6.55
CA PHE A 12 -4.32 3.03 -5.09
C PHE A 12 -5.59 3.76 -4.64
N GLU A 13 -6.46 3.09 -3.91
CA GLU A 13 -7.68 3.67 -3.34
C GLU A 13 -7.42 4.33 -1.99
N GLN A 14 -6.60 3.69 -1.17
CA GLN A 14 -6.26 4.13 0.17
C GLN A 14 -4.82 3.76 0.45
N VAL A 15 -4.10 4.63 1.14
CA VAL A 15 -2.72 4.35 1.53
C VAL A 15 -2.44 4.82 2.93
N MET A 16 -1.51 4.13 3.59
CA MET A 16 -1.03 4.47 4.91
C MET A 16 0.47 4.19 5.00
N LEU A 17 1.27 5.22 5.21
CA LEU A 17 2.69 5.09 5.51
C LEU A 17 2.85 4.37 6.84
N VAL A 18 3.79 3.43 6.92
CA VAL A 18 4.09 2.67 8.14
C VAL A 18 5.60 2.59 8.36
N GLY A 19 6.02 2.13 9.54
CA GLY A 19 7.45 1.98 9.85
C GLY A 19 8.06 3.13 10.63
N GLU A 20 7.27 3.84 11.43
CA GLU A 20 7.81 4.72 12.46
C GLU A 20 8.74 3.93 13.39
N GLY A 21 9.97 4.41 13.60
CA GLY A 21 10.99 3.69 14.35
C GLY A 21 11.57 2.43 13.67
N LYS A 22 11.30 2.20 12.37
CA LYS A 22 11.89 1.11 11.58
C LYS A 22 13.04 1.61 10.68
N PRO A 23 13.93 0.72 10.20
CA PRO A 23 15.06 1.11 9.33
C PRO A 23 14.66 1.76 8.00
N TYR A 24 13.39 1.65 7.62
CA TYR A 24 12.84 2.24 6.40
C TYR A 24 11.33 2.41 6.51
N LEU A 25 10.78 3.30 5.68
CA LEU A 25 9.33 3.42 5.52
C LEU A 25 8.77 2.24 4.74
N GLY A 26 7.68 1.69 5.27
CA GLY A 26 6.77 0.82 4.55
C GLY A 26 5.52 1.57 4.12
N LEU A 27 4.71 0.92 3.30
CA LEU A 27 3.42 1.43 2.85
C LEU A 27 2.39 0.31 2.86
N PHE A 28 1.23 0.57 3.45
CA PHE A 28 0.01 -0.20 3.16
C PHE A 28 -0.75 0.52 2.06
N ALA A 29 -1.18 -0.22 1.05
CA ALA A 29 -1.92 0.33 -0.08
C ALA A 29 -3.08 -0.58 -0.44
N VAL A 30 -4.31 -0.09 -0.28
CA VAL A 30 -5.52 -0.72 -0.81
C VAL A 30 -5.54 -0.51 -2.32
N VAL A 31 -5.63 -1.61 -3.05
CA VAL A 31 -5.54 -1.62 -4.51
C VAL A 31 -6.93 -1.55 -5.12
N ASN A 32 -7.12 -0.67 -6.10
CA ASN A 32 -8.33 -0.67 -6.90
C ASN A 32 -8.33 -1.90 -7.81
N ARG A 33 -9.32 -2.78 -7.65
CA ARG A 33 -9.40 -4.04 -8.38
C ARG A 33 -9.52 -3.85 -9.89
N GLU A 34 -10.35 -2.92 -10.33
CA GLU A 34 -10.60 -2.68 -11.76
C GLU A 34 -9.34 -2.15 -12.45
N GLN A 35 -8.68 -1.17 -11.82
CA GLN A 35 -7.41 -0.62 -12.30
C GLN A 35 -6.30 -1.67 -12.28
N TRP A 36 -6.25 -2.54 -11.26
CA TRP A 36 -5.30 -3.65 -11.22
C TRP A 36 -5.50 -4.61 -12.39
N GLN A 37 -6.74 -4.97 -12.75
CA GLN A 37 -7.00 -5.86 -13.88
C GLN A 37 -6.51 -5.28 -15.20
N VAL A 38 -6.78 -4.00 -15.46
CA VAL A 38 -6.30 -3.28 -16.66
C VAL A 38 -4.77 -3.30 -16.70
N ILE A 39 -4.14 -2.81 -15.63
CA ILE A 39 -2.69 -2.70 -15.50
C ILE A 39 -2.00 -4.07 -15.60
N ALA A 40 -2.57 -5.09 -14.96
CA ALA A 40 -1.98 -6.42 -14.96
C ALA A 40 -1.98 -7.02 -16.36
N ASN A 41 -3.05 -6.82 -17.14
CA ASN A 41 -3.11 -7.25 -18.52
C ASN A 41 -2.11 -6.50 -19.41
N GLU A 42 -2.05 -5.16 -19.29
CA GLU A 42 -1.12 -4.32 -20.09
C GLU A 42 0.35 -4.66 -19.82
N HIS A 43 0.69 -4.92 -18.56
CA HIS A 43 2.06 -5.15 -18.13
C HIS A 43 2.43 -6.64 -17.95
N HIS A 44 1.56 -7.55 -18.39
CA HIS A 44 1.76 -9.01 -18.28
C HIS A 44 2.06 -9.45 -16.83
N LEU A 45 1.41 -8.78 -15.87
CA LEU A 45 1.48 -9.17 -14.46
C LEU A 45 0.46 -10.27 -14.19
N PRO A 46 0.69 -11.10 -13.17
CA PRO A 46 -0.33 -11.99 -12.65
C PRO A 46 -1.62 -11.22 -12.33
N SER A 47 -2.77 -11.72 -12.81
CA SER A 47 -4.09 -11.08 -12.66
C SER A 47 -5.08 -11.84 -11.76
N ALA A 48 -4.68 -13.00 -11.21
CA ALA A 48 -5.46 -13.81 -10.27
C ALA A 48 -5.71 -13.08 -8.93
N TRP A 49 -6.77 -12.28 -8.89
CA TRP A 49 -7.15 -11.51 -7.72
C TRP A 49 -7.73 -12.39 -6.59
N PRO A 50 -7.44 -12.09 -5.30
CA PRO A 50 -6.48 -11.11 -4.79
C PRO A 50 -5.06 -11.67 -4.61
N ASP A 51 -4.85 -12.96 -4.84
CA ASP A 51 -3.59 -13.67 -4.53
C ASP A 51 -2.36 -13.02 -5.17
N THR A 52 -2.54 -12.42 -6.35
CA THR A 52 -1.46 -11.74 -7.07
C THR A 52 -0.89 -10.53 -6.36
N LEU A 53 -1.63 -9.94 -5.42
CA LEU A 53 -1.14 -8.81 -4.63
C LEU A 53 0.07 -9.19 -3.74
N ASN A 54 0.21 -10.47 -3.39
CA ASN A 54 1.35 -10.97 -2.63
C ASN A 54 2.57 -11.28 -3.51
N HIS A 55 2.43 -11.27 -4.84
CA HIS A 55 3.55 -11.57 -5.74
C HIS A 55 4.63 -10.48 -5.70
N ARG A 56 5.89 -10.92 -5.69
CA ARG A 56 7.05 -10.01 -5.76
C ARG A 56 6.99 -9.05 -6.94
N GLN A 57 6.48 -9.49 -8.09
CA GLN A 57 6.34 -8.65 -9.29
C GLN A 57 5.33 -7.52 -9.06
N ALA A 58 4.19 -7.80 -8.43
CA ALA A 58 3.20 -6.79 -8.06
C ALA A 58 3.78 -5.74 -7.10
N ASN A 59 4.49 -6.19 -6.07
CA ASN A 59 5.15 -5.30 -5.11
C ASN A 59 6.22 -4.40 -5.77
N ILE A 60 7.06 -4.95 -6.65
CA ILE A 60 8.06 -4.16 -7.39
C ILE A 60 7.38 -3.14 -8.30
N PHE A 61 6.32 -3.54 -9.00
CA PHE A 61 5.58 -2.68 -9.89
C PHE A 61 4.93 -1.51 -9.13
N ALA A 62 4.23 -1.81 -8.04
CA ALA A 62 3.59 -0.80 -7.19
C ALA A 62 4.61 0.15 -6.54
N LEU A 63 5.76 -0.35 -6.07
CA LEU A 63 6.84 0.50 -5.53
C LEU A 63 7.37 1.50 -6.55
N LYS A 64 7.51 1.11 -7.82
CA LYS A 64 7.94 2.03 -8.88
C LYS A 64 6.92 3.17 -9.08
N ARG A 65 5.63 2.85 -9.01
CA ARG A 65 4.55 3.83 -9.12
C ARG A 65 4.53 4.79 -7.93
N VAL A 66 4.62 4.28 -6.71
CA VAL A 66 4.78 5.08 -5.49
C VAL A 66 6.00 6.01 -5.61
N ALA A 67 7.14 5.49 -6.03
CA ALA A 67 8.36 6.28 -6.20
C ALA A 67 8.20 7.41 -7.23
N ALA A 68 7.42 7.18 -8.30
CA ALA A 68 7.11 8.22 -9.28
C ALA A 68 6.28 9.36 -8.67
N GLN A 69 5.27 9.04 -7.85
CA GLN A 69 4.46 10.04 -7.14
C GLN A 69 5.27 10.81 -6.08
N MET A 70 6.25 10.16 -5.46
CA MET A 70 7.11 10.76 -4.43
C MET A 70 8.24 11.65 -4.98
N LYS A 71 8.45 11.74 -6.30
CA LYS A 71 9.54 12.55 -6.90
C LYS A 71 9.49 14.02 -6.50
N ALA A 72 8.30 14.57 -6.24
CA ALA A 72 8.12 15.95 -5.79
C ALA A 72 8.51 16.18 -4.31
N PHE A 73 8.92 15.13 -3.58
CA PHE A 73 9.22 15.17 -2.14
C PHE A 73 10.65 14.68 -1.85
N PRO A 74 11.70 15.38 -2.33
CA PRO A 74 13.08 14.91 -2.27
C PRO A 74 13.66 14.79 -0.84
N GLY A 75 13.11 15.51 0.13
CA GLY A 75 13.55 15.47 1.53
C GLY A 75 12.92 14.36 2.39
N TYR A 76 11.99 13.58 1.83
CA TYR A 76 11.31 12.53 2.58
C TYR A 76 11.99 11.17 2.41
N ALA A 77 11.89 10.34 3.46
CA ALA A 77 12.36 8.97 3.40
C ALA A 77 11.61 8.20 2.29
N LYS A 78 12.35 7.37 1.55
CA LYS A 78 11.78 6.55 0.48
C LYS A 78 11.03 5.36 1.07
N VAL A 79 9.84 5.09 0.53
CA VAL A 79 9.13 3.82 0.77
C VAL A 79 9.96 2.68 0.17
N ARG A 80 10.42 1.75 1.00
CA ARG A 80 11.23 0.59 0.56
C ARG A 80 10.45 -0.70 0.43
N LYS A 81 9.33 -0.80 1.13
CA LYS A 81 8.48 -1.99 1.19
C LYS A 81 7.02 -1.57 1.08
N ILE A 82 6.22 -2.40 0.44
CA ILE A 82 4.78 -2.19 0.27
C ILE A 82 4.05 -3.48 0.58
N ALA A 83 2.90 -3.38 1.23
CA ALA A 83 1.91 -4.43 1.30
C ALA A 83 0.68 -3.97 0.53
N LEU A 84 0.33 -4.73 -0.50
CA LEU A 84 -0.86 -4.51 -1.32
C LEU A 84 -2.04 -5.23 -0.65
N LEU A 85 -3.10 -4.48 -0.39
CA LEU A 85 -4.29 -4.93 0.32
C LEU A 85 -5.48 -4.89 -0.65
N HIS A 86 -6.41 -5.84 -0.52
CA HIS A 86 -7.63 -5.89 -1.33
C HIS A 86 -8.87 -5.42 -0.58
N GLU A 87 -8.81 -5.38 0.77
CA GLU A 87 -9.91 -4.93 1.61
C GLU A 87 -9.77 -3.43 1.89
N ALA A 88 -10.79 -2.66 1.52
CA ALA A 88 -10.87 -1.25 1.84
C ALA A 88 -11.10 -1.01 3.34
N TRP A 89 -10.55 0.09 3.85
CA TRP A 89 -10.84 0.61 5.17
C TRP A 89 -12.12 1.42 5.13
N THR A 90 -13.10 1.08 5.95
CA THR A 90 -14.41 1.73 5.94
C THR A 90 -14.86 2.08 7.35
N VAL A 91 -16.00 2.77 7.47
CA VAL A 91 -16.60 3.06 8.78
C VAL A 91 -17.23 1.78 9.34
N GLU A 92 -17.82 0.96 8.47
CA GLU A 92 -18.54 -0.28 8.78
C GLU A 92 -17.62 -1.36 9.35
N ASN A 93 -16.41 -1.53 8.79
CA ASN A 93 -15.40 -2.43 9.37
C ASN A 93 -14.61 -1.79 10.53
N GLY A 94 -15.00 -0.57 10.93
CA GLY A 94 -14.46 0.12 12.08
C GLY A 94 -13.05 0.71 11.89
N LEU A 95 -12.47 0.62 10.68
CA LEU A 95 -11.11 1.10 10.39
C LEU A 95 -11.03 2.60 10.10
N LEU A 96 -12.16 3.23 9.79
CA LEU A 96 -12.31 4.68 9.71
C LEU A 96 -13.14 5.22 10.88
N THR A 97 -12.95 6.49 11.22
CA THR A 97 -13.91 7.25 12.03
C THR A 97 -15.16 7.58 11.21
N PRO A 98 -16.29 7.99 11.84
CA PRO A 98 -17.43 8.52 11.08
C PRO A 98 -17.09 9.72 10.20
N THR A 99 -16.00 10.42 10.51
CA THR A 99 -15.43 11.52 9.72
C THR A 99 -14.39 11.07 8.69
N LEU A 100 -14.35 9.77 8.36
CA LEU A 100 -13.47 9.13 7.38
C LEU A 100 -11.96 9.19 7.69
N LYS A 101 -11.58 9.51 8.93
CA LYS A 101 -10.18 9.48 9.35
C LYS A 101 -9.72 8.06 9.61
N ILE A 102 -8.54 7.71 9.10
CA ILE A 102 -7.87 6.41 9.27
C ILE A 102 -7.56 6.15 10.76
N LYS A 103 -8.00 5.01 11.29
CA LYS A 103 -7.61 4.52 12.62
C LYS A 103 -6.36 3.63 12.51
N ARG A 104 -5.20 4.28 12.38
CA ARG A 104 -3.90 3.63 12.11
C ARG A 104 -3.60 2.42 12.99
N HIS A 105 -3.87 2.52 14.30
CA HIS A 105 -3.65 1.42 15.25
C HIS A 105 -4.46 0.15 14.91
N LEU A 106 -5.74 0.30 14.57
CA LEU A 106 -6.60 -0.83 14.24
C LEU A 106 -6.22 -1.47 12.90
N ILE A 107 -5.83 -0.65 11.91
CA ILE A 107 -5.36 -1.15 10.61
C ILE A 107 -4.06 -1.94 10.79
N LEU A 108 -3.12 -1.46 11.62
CA LEU A 108 -1.90 -2.20 11.95
C LEU A 108 -2.20 -3.52 12.68
N GLN A 109 -3.19 -3.52 13.57
CA GLN A 109 -3.63 -4.72 14.28
C GLN A 109 -4.26 -5.74 13.32
N GLN A 110 -5.17 -5.30 12.44
CA GLN A 110 -5.82 -6.18 11.45
C GLN A 110 -4.82 -6.75 10.45
N HIS A 111 -3.85 -5.95 10.01
CA HIS A 111 -2.83 -6.36 9.04
C HIS A 111 -1.47 -6.64 9.69
N GLN A 112 -1.46 -7.20 10.90
CA GLN A 112 -0.23 -7.48 11.64
C GLN A 112 0.72 -8.42 10.86
N ALA A 113 0.17 -9.41 10.16
CA ALA A 113 0.95 -10.35 9.35
C ALA A 113 1.67 -9.63 8.19
N GLN A 114 0.95 -8.78 7.46
CA GLN A 114 1.51 -7.98 6.37
C GLN A 114 2.53 -6.98 6.92
N TYR A 115 2.24 -6.35 8.06
CA TYR A 115 3.19 -5.46 8.73
C TYR A 115 4.48 -6.20 9.08
N ALA A 116 4.38 -7.39 9.67
CA ALA A 116 5.54 -8.22 10.01
C ALA A 116 6.36 -8.56 8.76
N GLN A 117 5.71 -9.02 7.68
CA GLN A 117 6.36 -9.34 6.40
C GLN A 117 7.13 -8.18 5.78
N LEU A 118 6.69 -6.92 5.98
CA LEU A 118 7.45 -5.76 5.53
C LEU A 118 8.84 -5.68 6.17
N TYR A 119 9.01 -6.23 7.38
CA TYR A 119 10.23 -6.12 8.18
C TYR A 119 10.88 -7.48 8.54
N GLU A 120 10.37 -8.59 8.00
CA GLU A 120 10.79 -9.97 8.33
C GLU A 120 12.16 -10.36 7.73
N ARG A 121 13.05 -9.40 7.49
CA ARG A 121 14.42 -9.66 7.01
C ARG A 121 15.44 -8.85 7.80
N PHE A 122 15.59 -9.23 9.07
CA PHE A 122 16.79 -9.14 9.93
C PHE A 122 16.64 -10.13 11.12
N SER A 123 16.46 -11.42 10.84
CA SER A 123 16.77 -12.52 11.75
C SER A 123 17.37 -13.65 10.93
#